data_AF-A0A3D1HQ71-F1
#
_entry.id   AF-A0A3D1HQ71-F1
#
_cell.length_a   1.000
_cell.length_b   1.000
_cell.length_c   1.000
_cell.angle_alpha   90.00
_cell.angle_beta   90.00
_cell.angle_gamma   90.00
#
_symmetry.space_group_name_H-M   'P 1'
#
loop_
_entity.id
_entity.type
_entity.pdbx_description
1 polymer ?
#
loop_
_entity_poly.entity_id
_entity_poly.type
_entity_poly.pdbx_seq_one_letter_code
_entity_poly.pdbx_strand_id
1 'polypeptide(L)'
;DFTARSRAAPDKAMLHAARVLFTEMRTPALMHCKSGADRAGLMSALYLLIVEQRPAREAAAQLAWKYGHVRQAKTGLLDAFFAAYFPYEDQGMAFFDWVDTVYDPKQVTSDFQAKGWAVRLTDSILRRE
;
A
#
# COMPACT_ATOMS: atom_id res chain seq x y z
N ASP A 1 2.29 14.99 14.71
CA ASP A 1 0.98 14.41 14.37
C ASP A 1 1.19 13.33 13.31
N PHE A 2 0.52 12.18 13.42
CA PHE A 2 0.68 11.04 12.51
C PHE A 2 -0.53 10.93 11.59
N THR A 3 -0.32 10.81 10.28
CA THR A 3 -1.42 10.76 9.30
C THR A 3 -1.19 9.68 8.25
N ALA A 4 -2.09 8.68 8.22
CA ALA A 4 -2.17 7.70 7.14
C ALA A 4 -3.14 8.17 6.05
N ARG A 5 -2.68 8.17 4.80
CA ARG A 5 -3.48 8.50 3.60
C ARG A 5 -3.75 7.23 2.79
N SER A 6 -4.92 7.15 2.16
CA SER A 6 -5.31 5.98 1.33
C SER A 6 -5.51 6.26 -0.15
N ARG A 7 -5.41 7.53 -0.57
CA ARG A 7 -5.58 7.95 -1.97
C ARG A 7 -4.30 8.52 -2.57
N ALA A 8 -3.18 8.26 -1.91
CA ALA A 8 -1.84 8.66 -2.28
C ALA A 8 -0.89 7.51 -1.92
N ALA A 9 0.21 7.37 -2.64
CA ALA A 9 1.26 6.43 -2.28
C ALA A 9 1.83 6.84 -0.90
N PRO A 10 2.15 5.89 -0.01
CA PRO A 10 2.67 6.22 1.32
C PRO A 10 3.96 7.04 1.26
N ASP A 11 4.03 8.17 1.95
CA ASP A 11 5.28 8.93 2.01
C ASP A 11 6.31 8.22 2.87
N LYS A 12 7.61 8.32 2.52
CA LYS A 12 8.70 7.72 3.31
C LYS A 12 8.65 8.12 4.78
N ALA A 13 8.39 9.40 5.06
CA ALA A 13 8.26 9.92 6.42
C ALA A 13 7.10 9.26 7.18
N MET A 14 5.99 8.96 6.51
CA MET A 14 4.85 8.27 7.12
C MET A 14 5.18 6.79 7.41
N LEU A 15 5.92 6.11 6.51
CA LEU A 15 6.37 4.74 6.72
C LEU A 15 7.32 4.62 7.92
N HIS A 16 8.30 5.53 8.02
CA HIS A 16 9.19 5.61 9.19
C HIS A 16 8.44 5.95 10.47
N ALA A 17 7.49 6.88 10.41
CA ALA A 17 6.64 7.21 11.55
C ALA A 17 5.71 6.05 11.96
N ALA A 18 5.32 5.18 11.02
CA ALA A 18 4.55 3.97 11.33
C ALA A 18 5.42 2.94 12.07
N ARG A 19 6.67 2.73 11.66
CA ARG A 19 7.65 1.91 12.38
C ARG A 19 7.84 2.42 13.81
N VAL A 20 8.13 3.72 13.92
CA VAL A 20 7.79 4.63 15.02
C VAL A 20 6.75 4.10 16.01
N LEU A 21 5.51 4.39 15.61
CA LEU A 21 4.28 4.10 16.29
C LEU A 21 4.15 2.64 16.71
N PHE A 22 4.50 1.71 15.82
CA PHE A 22 4.38 0.28 16.10
C PHE A 22 5.34 -0.23 17.17
N THR A 23 6.51 0.39 17.32
CA THR A 23 7.45 0.04 18.39
C THR A 23 7.03 0.59 19.75
N GLU A 24 6.30 1.70 19.78
CA GLU A 24 5.90 2.39 21.01
C GLU A 24 4.49 2.01 21.50
N MET A 25 3.67 1.42 20.63
CA MET A 25 2.30 1.06 20.96
C MET A 25 2.23 -0.05 22.02
N ARG A 26 1.26 0.04 22.93
CA ARG A 26 0.92 -1.04 23.85
C ARG A 26 -0.12 -1.96 23.23
N THR A 27 0.02 -3.26 23.44
CA THR A 27 -0.92 -4.27 22.97
C THR A 27 -1.85 -4.73 24.11
N PRO A 28 -3.11 -5.15 23.82
CA PRO A 28 -3.75 -5.14 22.51
C PRO A 28 -4.13 -3.73 22.04
N ALA A 29 -4.10 -3.51 20.73
CA ALA A 29 -4.44 -2.23 20.12
C ALA A 29 -5.48 -2.39 19.01
N LEU A 30 -6.31 -1.36 18.83
CA LEU A 30 -7.33 -1.31 17.80
C LEU A 30 -7.00 -0.18 16.80
N MET A 31 -6.88 -0.52 15.52
CA MET A 31 -6.76 0.44 14.43
C MET A 31 -8.06 0.52 13.67
N HIS A 32 -8.61 1.73 13.50
CA HIS A 32 -9.81 1.94 12.70
C HIS A 32 -9.70 3.19 11.84
N CYS A 33 -10.54 3.28 10.80
CA CYS A 33 -10.80 4.52 10.10
C CYS A 33 -12.31 4.77 10.07
N LYS A 34 -12.78 5.80 9.34
CA LYS A 34 -14.22 6.10 9.24
C LYS A 34 -15.04 4.91 8.68
N SER A 35 -14.48 4.20 7.70
CA SER A 35 -15.18 3.11 6.99
C SER A 35 -14.51 1.75 7.15
N GLY A 36 -13.48 1.64 7.99
CA GLY A 36 -12.72 0.40 8.20
C GLY A 36 -11.91 -0.15 7.01
N ALA A 37 -12.00 0.46 5.82
CA ALA A 37 -11.39 -0.06 4.61
C ALA A 37 -9.91 0.33 4.45
N ASP A 38 -9.62 1.39 3.68
CA ASP A 38 -8.29 1.54 3.10
C ASP A 38 -7.20 1.97 4.07
N ARG A 39 -7.46 2.95 4.95
CA ARG A 39 -6.45 3.43 5.92
C ARG A 39 -6.18 2.40 7.00
N ALA A 40 -7.23 1.73 7.47
CA ALA A 40 -7.10 0.65 8.44
C ALA A 40 -6.38 -0.54 7.79
N GLY A 41 -6.78 -0.95 6.58
CA GLY A 41 -6.12 -1.99 5.81
C GLY A 41 -4.65 -1.71 5.53
N LEU A 42 -4.29 -0.47 5.17
CA LEU A 42 -2.89 -0.06 4.99
C LEU A 42 -2.08 -0.24 6.28
N MET A 43 -2.59 0.27 7.41
CA MET A 43 -1.89 0.17 8.69
C MET A 43 -1.79 -1.28 9.16
N SER A 44 -2.82 -2.10 8.95
CA SER A 44 -2.78 -3.54 9.25
C SER A 44 -1.74 -4.27 8.38
N ALA A 45 -1.68 -3.95 7.08
CA ALA A 45 -0.67 -4.52 6.19
C ALA A 45 0.75 -4.12 6.63
N LEU A 46 0.96 -2.83 6.93
CA LEU A 46 2.25 -2.35 7.43
C LEU A 46 2.63 -2.99 8.76
N TYR A 47 1.67 -3.21 9.67
CA TYR A 47 1.94 -3.91 10.93
C TYR A 47 2.43 -5.35 10.68
N LEU A 48 1.75 -6.10 9.81
CA LEU A 48 2.16 -7.48 9.47
C LEU A 48 3.55 -7.52 8.82
N LEU A 49 3.85 -6.57 7.94
CA LEU A 49 5.14 -6.52 7.25
C LEU A 49 6.27 -6.07 8.17
N ILE A 50 6.05 -5.03 9.00
CA ILE A 50 7.10 -4.38 9.79
C ILE A 50 7.32 -5.07 11.14
N VAL A 51 6.24 -5.42 11.84
CA VAL A 51 6.32 -5.96 13.21
C VAL A 51 6.38 -7.48 13.17
N GLU A 52 5.41 -8.10 12.47
CA GLU A 52 5.28 -9.55 12.42
C GLU A 52 6.19 -10.19 11.35
N GLN A 53 6.91 -9.38 10.57
CA GLN A 53 7.85 -9.80 9.52
C GLN A 53 7.23 -10.83 8.55
N ARG A 54 5.93 -10.67 8.26
CA ARG A 54 5.21 -11.51 7.30
C ARG A 54 5.55 -11.10 5.87
N PRO A 55 5.51 -12.03 4.90
CA PRO A 55 5.75 -11.70 3.50
C PRO A 55 4.85 -10.56 3.02
N ALA A 56 5.37 -9.65 2.21
CA ALA A 56 4.63 -8.48 1.73
C ALA A 56 3.36 -8.86 0.96
N ARG A 57 3.39 -9.99 0.24
CA ARG A 57 2.20 -10.53 -0.44
C ARG A 57 1.09 -10.94 0.54
N GLU A 58 1.47 -11.48 1.69
CA GLU A 58 0.52 -11.83 2.76
C GLU A 58 0.00 -10.57 3.46
N ALA A 59 0.89 -9.63 3.79
CA ALA A 59 0.54 -8.34 4.37
C ALA A 59 -0.44 -7.56 3.48
N ALA A 60 -0.19 -7.51 2.17
CA ALA A 60 -1.04 -6.84 1.19
C ALA A 60 -2.47 -7.41 1.13
N ALA A 61 -2.70 -8.66 1.58
CA ALA A 61 -4.04 -9.24 1.64
C ALA A 61 -4.97 -8.55 2.66
N GLN A 62 -4.45 -7.67 3.52
CA GLN A 62 -5.28 -6.78 4.36
C GLN A 62 -5.97 -5.68 3.53
N LEU A 63 -5.55 -5.46 2.28
CA LEU A 63 -6.24 -4.62 1.30
C LEU A 63 -7.17 -5.48 0.43
N ALA A 64 -8.26 -5.96 1.00
CA ALA A 64 -9.19 -6.88 0.33
C ALA A 64 -10.60 -6.31 0.18
N TRP A 65 -11.30 -6.74 -0.87
CA TRP A 65 -12.69 -6.38 -1.14
C TRP A 65 -13.62 -6.69 0.03
N LYS A 66 -13.40 -7.80 0.76
CA LYS A 66 -14.15 -8.15 1.98
C LYS A 66 -14.04 -7.10 3.09
N TYR A 67 -13.02 -6.24 3.05
CA TYR A 67 -12.84 -5.11 3.96
C TYR A 67 -13.27 -3.78 3.34
N GLY A 68 -13.95 -3.80 2.19
CA GLY A 68 -14.39 -2.61 1.46
C GLY A 68 -13.31 -1.93 0.62
N HIS A 69 -12.14 -2.56 0.46
CA HIS A 69 -11.07 -2.02 -0.39
C HIS A 69 -11.35 -2.27 -1.88
N VAL A 70 -11.28 -1.22 -2.69
CA VAL A 70 -11.52 -1.28 -4.14
C VAL A 70 -10.24 -0.98 -4.90
N ARG A 71 -9.64 -2.01 -5.51
CA ARG A 71 -8.36 -1.91 -6.24
C ARG A 71 -8.46 -1.05 -7.51
N GLN A 72 -9.65 -0.97 -8.11
CA GLN A 72 -9.91 -0.21 -9.33
C GLN A 72 -10.15 1.29 -9.07
N ALA A 73 -10.22 1.72 -7.80
CA ALA A 73 -10.37 3.12 -7.43
C ALA A 73 -9.02 3.78 -7.11
N LYS A 74 -9.02 5.05 -6.69
CA LYS A 74 -7.80 5.77 -6.26
C LYS A 74 -7.02 5.06 -5.14
N THR A 75 -7.67 4.13 -4.45
CA THR A 75 -7.14 3.29 -3.38
C THR A 75 -6.28 2.14 -3.90
N GLY A 76 -6.41 1.74 -5.16
CA GLY A 76 -5.51 0.78 -5.82
C GLY A 76 -4.05 1.23 -5.89
N LEU A 77 -3.78 2.49 -5.58
CA LEU A 77 -2.42 2.98 -5.42
C LEU A 77 -1.69 2.30 -4.24
N LEU A 78 -2.44 1.85 -3.22
CA LEU A 78 -1.88 1.07 -2.12
C LEU A 78 -1.49 -0.34 -2.58
N ASP A 79 -2.26 -0.96 -3.46
CA ASP A 79 -1.86 -2.22 -4.11
C ASP A 79 -0.60 -2.04 -4.94
N ALA A 80 -0.54 -0.96 -5.73
CA ALA A 80 0.61 -0.66 -6.57
C ALA A 80 1.88 -0.45 -5.73
N PHE A 81 1.74 0.17 -4.55
CA PHE A 81 2.81 0.32 -3.58
C PHE A 81 3.39 -1.03 -3.12
N PHE A 82 2.55 -1.95 -2.63
CA PHE A 82 3.03 -3.28 -2.22
C PHE A 82 3.58 -4.07 -3.42
N ALA A 83 2.93 -3.98 -4.58
CA ALA A 83 3.36 -4.65 -5.80
C ALA A 83 4.74 -4.18 -6.29
N ALA A 84 5.08 -2.91 -6.07
CA ALA A 84 6.39 -2.36 -6.39
C ALA A 84 7.51 -2.96 -5.52
N TYR A 85 7.20 -3.41 -4.30
CA TYR A 85 8.17 -4.00 -3.38
C TYR A 85 8.37 -5.51 -3.60
N PHE A 86 7.34 -6.25 -4.01
CA PHE A 86 7.42 -7.72 -4.19
C PHE A 86 8.67 -8.24 -4.91
N PRO A 87 9.10 -7.70 -6.07
CA PRO A 87 10.29 -8.23 -6.76
C PRO A 87 11.59 -8.00 -5.98
N TYR A 88 11.64 -7.03 -5.06
CA TYR A 88 12.79 -6.77 -4.20
C TYR A 88 12.78 -7.69 -2.98
N GLU A 89 11.60 -7.95 -2.41
CA GLU A 89 11.42 -8.98 -1.39
C GLU A 89 11.83 -10.37 -1.92
N ASP A 90 11.43 -10.72 -3.15
CA ASP A 90 11.80 -11.98 -3.81
C ASP A 90 13.34 -12.09 -4.00
N GLN A 91 14.07 -10.97 -4.00
CA GLN A 91 15.54 -10.90 -4.04
C GLN A 91 16.19 -10.79 -2.64
N GLY A 92 15.40 -10.83 -1.57
CA GLY A 92 15.88 -10.75 -0.18
C GLY A 92 16.20 -9.35 0.33
N MET A 93 15.81 -8.29 -0.38
CA MET A 93 15.97 -6.91 0.11
C MET A 93 14.97 -6.63 1.23
N ALA A 94 15.43 -6.03 2.32
CA ALA A 94 14.56 -5.65 3.42
C ALA A 94 13.66 -4.46 3.05
N PHE A 95 12.48 -4.39 3.67
CA PHE A 95 11.48 -3.37 3.32
C PHE A 95 11.99 -1.94 3.52
N PHE A 96 12.65 -1.64 4.64
CA PHE A 96 13.15 -0.28 4.88
C PHE A 96 14.36 0.08 4.01
N ASP A 97 15.19 -0.89 3.65
CA ASP A 97 16.28 -0.65 2.68
C ASP A 97 15.70 -0.25 1.33
N TRP A 98 14.64 -0.94 0.88
CA TRP A 98 13.90 -0.57 -0.33
C TRP A 98 13.22 0.80 -0.20
N VAL A 99 12.56 1.09 0.94
CA VAL A 99 11.93 2.40 1.19
C VAL A 99 12.94 3.54 1.06
N ASP A 100 14.14 3.36 1.60
CA ASP A 100 15.13 4.42 1.67
C ASP A 100 15.89 4.61 0.35
N THR A 101 16.20 3.52 -0.35
CA THR A 101 17.12 3.55 -1.50
C THR A 101 16.46 3.47 -2.88
N VAL A 102 15.30 2.81 -2.99
CA VAL A 102 14.66 2.51 -4.28
C VAL A 102 13.31 3.19 -4.42
N TYR A 103 12.50 3.16 -3.37
CA TYR A 103 11.11 3.60 -3.44
C TYR A 103 10.99 5.10 -3.76
N ASP A 104 10.18 5.43 -4.78
CA ASP A 104 9.72 6.78 -5.07
C ASP A 104 8.17 6.83 -5.12
N PRO A 105 7.51 7.51 -4.16
CA PRO A 105 6.06 7.68 -4.16
C PRO A 105 5.52 8.32 -5.45
N LYS A 106 6.28 9.22 -6.08
CA LYS A 106 5.87 9.89 -7.32
C LYS A 106 5.90 8.93 -8.49
N GLN A 107 6.95 8.12 -8.60
CA GLN A 107 7.07 7.09 -9.62
C GLN A 107 5.92 6.08 -9.53
N VAL A 108 5.67 5.51 -8.34
CA VAL A 108 4.55 4.56 -8.14
C VAL A 108 3.20 5.19 -8.50
N THR A 109 3.00 6.47 -8.16
CA THR A 109 1.78 7.21 -8.52
C THR A 109 1.64 7.39 -10.03
N SER A 110 2.72 7.76 -10.73
CA SER A 110 2.73 7.93 -12.18
C SER A 110 2.46 6.60 -12.90
N ASP A 111 3.10 5.52 -12.47
CA ASP A 111 2.97 4.21 -13.09
C ASP A 111 1.55 3.64 -12.92
N PHE A 112 0.96 3.83 -11.74
CA PHE A 112 -0.44 3.46 -11.48
C PHE A 112 -1.41 4.23 -12.38
N GLN A 113 -1.20 5.55 -12.52
CA GLN A 113 -2.01 6.37 -13.41
C GLN A 113 -1.84 5.90 -14.86
N ALA A 114 -0.61 5.80 -15.38
CA ALA A 114 -0.35 5.37 -16.75
C ALA A 114 -1.06 4.05 -17.09
N LYS A 115 -0.98 3.05 -16.22
CA LYS A 115 -1.70 1.77 -16.37
C LYS A 115 -3.22 1.94 -16.36
N GLY A 116 -3.77 2.72 -15.43
CA GLY A 116 -5.22 2.97 -15.35
C GLY A 116 -5.77 3.74 -16.56
N TRP A 117 -5.00 4.66 -17.13
CA TRP A 117 -5.34 5.35 -18.37
C TRP A 117 -5.24 4.43 -19.59
N ALA A 118 -4.20 3.58 -19.65
CA ALA A 118 -4.06 2.58 -20.71
C ALA A 118 -5.24 1.61 -20.74
N VAL A 119 -5.63 1.06 -19.57
CA VAL A 119 -6.79 0.16 -19.44
C VAL A 119 -8.09 0.84 -19.90
N ARG A 120 -8.31 2.10 -19.51
CA ARG A 120 -9.49 2.86 -19.96
C ARG A 120 -9.51 3.11 -21.46
N LEU A 121 -8.35 3.39 -22.06
CA LEU A 121 -8.25 3.59 -23.50
C LEU A 121 -8.51 2.27 -24.26
N THR A 122 -7.92 1.17 -23.82
CA THR A 122 -8.16 -0.16 -24.43
C THR A 122 -9.62 -0.57 -24.31
N ASP A 123 -10.25 -0.37 -23.15
CA ASP A 123 -11.67 -0.68 -22.95
C ASP A 123 -12.58 0.20 -23.83
N SER A 124 -12.21 1.47 -24.05
CA SER A 124 -12.97 2.37 -24.91
C SER A 124 -12.83 2.06 -26.40
N ILE A 125 -11.69 1.49 -26.83
CA ILE A 125 -11.44 1.12 -28.22
C ILE A 125 -12.08 -0.25 -28.53
N LEU A 126 -12.04 -1.19 -27.58
CA LEU A 126 -12.60 -2.54 -27.75
C LEU A 126 -14.13 -2.62 -27.60
N ARG A 127 -14.80 -1.57 -27.07
CA ARG A 127 -16.28 -1.51 -26.99
C ARG A 127 -16.97 -1.01 -28.26
N ARG A 128 -16.26 -1.00 -29.39
CA ARG A 128 -16.82 -0.62 -30.69
C ARG A 128 -16.73 -1.76 -31.69
N GLU A 129 -17.32 -2.89 -31.33
CA GLU A 129 -17.96 -3.89 -32.20
C GLU A 129 -19.13 -4.53 -31.45
#